data_AF-A0A250WUH4-F1
#
_entry.id   AF-A0A250WUH4-F1
#
_cell.length_a   1.000
_cell.length_b   1.000
_cell.length_c   1.000
_cell.angle_alpha   90.00
_cell.angle_beta   90.00
_cell.angle_gamma   90.00
#
_symmetry.space_group_name_H-M   'P 1'
#
loop_
_entity.id
_entity.type
_entity.pdbx_description
1 polymer ?
#
loop_
_entity_poly.entity_id
_entity_poly.type
_entity_poly.pdbx_seq_one_letter_code
_entity_poly.pdbx_strand_id
1 'polypeptide(L)'
;MTSASFLQLILKNYAGLLSGARGLNSVLLPATQSFRSYYNSSKSPNDSYYSSPRGEFHATTILCVRKEGKVVLIGDGQVSQGSMIVKPNAKKVRKIGEGVVAGFAGSAADGMSLLERLEMKLEEHPGQLMRAAVELAKQWRQDKALRFLQAELLVADSTTTLTVSGNGDVLEPHDGVMAIGSGGAFAVAAARALIDVPDMDAEKIASKAMKIASDMCVYTNNNFLIEVMNVPPASDSSKQAADLNSSSTAAAAATPVSA
;
A
#
# COMPACT_ATOMS: atom_id res chain seq x y z
N MET A 1 1.85 -46.75 -47.82
CA MET A 1 0.66 -46.28 -47.07
C MET A 1 0.45 -44.81 -47.40
N THR A 2 -0.59 -44.51 -48.16
CA THR A 2 -0.93 -43.17 -48.66
C THR A 2 -1.61 -42.33 -47.56
N SER A 3 -1.44 -41.00 -47.59
CA SER A 3 -1.85 -40.08 -46.51
C SER A 3 -3.34 -40.08 -46.16
N ALA A 4 -4.19 -40.69 -46.99
CA ALA A 4 -5.62 -40.87 -46.72
C ALA A 4 -5.92 -41.88 -45.59
N SER A 5 -5.03 -42.84 -45.34
CA SER A 5 -5.26 -43.90 -44.34
C SER A 5 -4.98 -43.44 -42.89
N PHE A 6 -4.20 -42.37 -42.69
CA PHE A 6 -3.87 -41.86 -41.36
C PHE A 6 -4.99 -40.98 -40.77
N LEU A 7 -5.68 -40.22 -41.62
CA LEU A 7 -6.84 -39.39 -41.24
C LEU A 7 -8.07 -40.22 -40.86
N GLN A 8 -8.30 -41.37 -41.50
CA GLN A 8 -9.36 -42.29 -41.10
C GLN A 8 -9.12 -42.95 -39.73
N LEU A 9 -7.85 -43.14 -39.34
CA LEU A 9 -7.50 -43.72 -38.05
C LEU A 9 -7.76 -42.73 -36.90
N ILE A 10 -7.50 -41.43 -37.13
CA ILE A 10 -7.79 -40.35 -36.18
C ILE A 10 -9.30 -40.16 -36.02
N LEU A 11 -10.08 -40.20 -37.12
CA LEU A 11 -11.53 -40.03 -37.05
C LEU A 11 -12.25 -41.22 -36.40
N LYS A 12 -11.76 -42.45 -36.58
CA LYS A 12 -12.35 -43.64 -35.92
C LYS A 12 -12.12 -43.70 -34.41
N ASN A 13 -11.00 -43.16 -33.92
CA ASN A 13 -10.72 -43.11 -32.47
C ASN A 13 -11.48 -42.00 -31.72
N TYR A 14 -12.01 -40.99 -32.40
CA TYR A 14 -12.82 -39.92 -31.76
C TYR A 14 -14.32 -40.24 -31.66
N ALA A 15 -14.82 -41.21 -32.43
CA ALA A 15 -16.26 -41.56 -32.41
C ALA A 15 -16.71 -42.27 -31.13
N GLY A 16 -15.79 -42.85 -30.35
CA GLY A 16 -16.11 -43.51 -29.07
C GLY A 16 -16.34 -42.56 -27.89
N LEU A 17 -15.82 -41.33 -27.97
CA LEU A 17 -15.80 -40.39 -26.83
C LEU A 17 -17.06 -39.51 -26.71
N LEU A 18 -18.07 -39.72 -27.57
CA LEU A 18 -19.33 -38.97 -27.55
C LEU A 18 -20.52 -39.77 -27.01
N SER A 19 -20.32 -41.02 -26.57
CA SER A 19 -21.40 -41.86 -26.03
C SER A 19 -21.55 -41.80 -24.50
N GLY A 20 -20.70 -41.03 -23.79
CA GLY A 20 -20.62 -41.04 -22.33
C GLY A 20 -21.08 -39.78 -21.58
N ALA A 21 -21.61 -38.76 -22.25
CA ALA A 21 -21.99 -37.50 -21.60
C ALA A 21 -23.50 -37.42 -21.28
N ARG A 22 -24.01 -38.33 -20.45
CA ARG A 22 -25.29 -38.13 -19.75
C ARG A 22 -25.04 -37.26 -18.53
N GLY A 23 -25.21 -35.95 -18.68
CA GLY A 23 -25.11 -35.02 -17.53
C GLY A 23 -24.71 -33.58 -17.86
N LEU A 24 -24.66 -33.17 -19.12
CA LEU A 24 -24.49 -31.76 -19.45
C LEU A 24 -25.86 -31.18 -19.80
N ASN A 25 -26.39 -30.35 -18.89
CA ASN A 25 -27.45 -29.40 -19.21
C ASN A 25 -27.00 -28.62 -20.45
N SER A 26 -27.61 -28.93 -21.59
CA SER A 26 -27.43 -28.19 -22.82
C SER A 26 -27.89 -26.76 -22.56
N VAL A 27 -26.94 -25.84 -22.42
CA VAL A 27 -27.20 -24.42 -22.64
C VAL A 27 -27.54 -24.32 -24.13
N LEU A 28 -28.84 -24.41 -24.40
CA LEU A 28 -29.41 -24.27 -25.73
C LEU A 28 -29.23 -22.80 -26.11
N LEU A 29 -28.14 -22.50 -26.80
CA LEU A 29 -27.90 -21.17 -27.35
C LEU A 29 -29.05 -20.87 -28.32
N PRO A 30 -29.82 -19.78 -28.13
CA PRO A 30 -30.84 -19.40 -29.09
C PRO A 30 -30.15 -19.11 -30.43
N ALA A 31 -30.60 -19.79 -31.50
CA ALA A 31 -30.05 -19.75 -32.86
C ALA A 31 -30.11 -18.36 -33.55
N THR A 32 -30.42 -17.30 -32.82
CA THR A 32 -30.53 -15.91 -33.29
C THR A 32 -29.44 -15.00 -32.74
N GLN A 33 -28.63 -15.43 -31.76
CA GLN A 33 -27.45 -14.67 -31.37
C GLN A 33 -26.30 -14.98 -32.31
N SER A 34 -25.93 -14.00 -33.15
CA SER A 34 -24.69 -14.11 -33.92
C SER A 34 -23.51 -14.35 -32.98
N PHE A 35 -22.49 -15.07 -33.44
CA PHE A 35 -21.24 -15.27 -32.71
C PHE A 35 -20.67 -13.94 -32.19
N ARG A 36 -20.90 -12.84 -32.93
CA ARG A 36 -20.52 -11.48 -32.55
C ARG A 36 -21.29 -10.95 -31.33
N SER A 37 -22.57 -11.30 -31.18
CA SER A 37 -23.37 -10.93 -30.01
C SER A 37 -22.94 -11.69 -28.75
N TYR A 38 -22.60 -12.98 -28.89
CA TYR A 38 -22.04 -13.77 -27.79
C TYR A 38 -20.64 -13.27 -27.39
N TYR A 39 -19.75 -13.03 -28.37
CA TYR A 39 -18.41 -12.49 -28.14
C TYR A 39 -18.42 -11.10 -27.49
N ASN A 40 -19.38 -10.23 -27.86
CA ASN A 40 -19.53 -8.92 -27.23
C ASN A 40 -20.22 -9.01 -25.85
N SER A 41 -21.10 -9.99 -25.64
CA SER A 41 -21.78 -10.24 -24.35
C SER A 41 -20.87 -10.92 -23.32
N SER A 42 -19.86 -11.67 -23.76
CA SER A 42 -18.87 -12.29 -22.88
C SER A 42 -17.80 -11.31 -22.40
N LYS A 43 -17.75 -10.10 -22.98
CA LYS A 43 -16.93 -9.00 -22.45
C LYS A 43 -17.64 -8.43 -21.24
N SER A 44 -17.20 -8.84 -20.06
CA SER A 44 -17.51 -8.07 -18.85
C SER A 44 -16.95 -6.65 -19.07
N PRO A 45 -17.68 -5.58 -18.70
CA PRO A 45 -17.13 -4.22 -18.67
C PRO A 45 -15.86 -4.11 -17.81
N ASN A 46 -15.60 -5.13 -16.96
CA ASN A 46 -14.43 -5.29 -16.10
C ASN A 46 -13.47 -6.41 -16.54
N ASP A 47 -13.42 -6.78 -17.83
CA ASP A 47 -12.35 -7.62 -18.37
C ASP A 47 -11.01 -6.87 -18.38
N SER A 48 -10.47 -6.66 -17.18
CA SER A 48 -9.17 -6.08 -16.84
C SER A 48 -7.98 -6.90 -17.35
N TYR A 49 -8.22 -8.07 -17.96
CA TYR A 49 -7.18 -8.88 -18.59
C TYR A 49 -6.69 -8.32 -19.94
N TYR A 50 -7.44 -7.39 -20.56
CA TYR A 50 -6.98 -6.61 -21.72
C TYR A 50 -6.76 -5.14 -21.37
N SER A 51 -6.14 -4.85 -20.23
CA SER A 51 -5.48 -3.55 -20.02
C SER A 51 -4.52 -3.30 -21.18
N SER A 52 -4.63 -2.13 -21.82
CA SER A 52 -3.84 -1.74 -22.99
C SER A 52 -2.35 -2.12 -22.85
N PRO A 53 -1.71 -2.74 -23.86
CA PRO A 53 -0.31 -3.17 -23.80
C PRO A 53 0.70 -2.00 -23.80
N ARG A 54 0.22 -0.77 -23.63
CA ARG A 54 0.96 0.48 -23.50
C ARG A 54 0.21 1.38 -22.51
N GLY A 55 0.54 1.36 -21.21
CA GLY A 55 0.03 2.43 -20.34
C GLY A 55 0.05 2.24 -18.83
N GLU A 56 0.05 1.01 -18.31
CA GLU A 56 -0.03 0.84 -16.84
C GLU A 56 1.34 1.10 -16.19
N PHE A 57 1.37 2.08 -15.30
CA PHE A 57 2.58 2.55 -14.63
C PHE A 57 2.61 1.99 -13.21
N HIS A 58 3.56 1.11 -12.92
CA HIS A 58 3.74 0.52 -11.59
C HIS A 58 5.00 1.11 -10.96
N ALA A 59 4.83 1.83 -9.84
CA ALA A 59 5.96 2.47 -9.17
C ALA A 59 5.57 3.00 -7.79
N THR A 60 6.01 2.52 -6.65
CA THR A 60 6.82 1.36 -6.25
C THR A 60 5.99 0.64 -5.19
N THR A 61 6.48 -0.45 -4.61
CA THR A 61 5.92 -1.04 -3.40
C THR A 61 6.54 -0.38 -2.17
N ILE A 62 5.71 0.05 -1.23
CA ILE A 62 6.15 0.64 0.04
C ILE A 62 5.39 0.00 1.18
N LEU A 63 6.10 -0.43 2.21
CA LEU A 63 5.58 -1.06 3.42
C LEU A 63 5.98 -0.23 4.65
N CYS A 64 5.03 -0.04 5.55
CA CYS A 64 5.22 0.47 6.90
C CYS A 64 5.03 -0.66 7.90
N VAL A 65 5.96 -0.78 8.85
CA VAL A 65 5.85 -1.66 10.02
C VAL A 65 6.12 -0.84 11.28
N ARG A 66 5.14 -0.83 12.18
CA ARG A 66 5.25 -0.29 13.53
C ARG A 66 5.30 -1.42 14.54
N LYS A 67 6.40 -1.53 15.29
CA LYS A 67 6.55 -2.51 16.37
C LYS A 67 7.49 -1.98 17.45
N GLU A 68 7.14 -2.17 18.72
CA GLU A 68 8.01 -1.93 19.88
C GLU A 68 8.70 -0.55 19.90
N GLY A 69 7.94 0.51 19.62
CA GLY A 69 8.49 1.88 19.60
C GLY A 69 9.41 2.16 18.41
N LYS A 70 9.37 1.36 17.35
CA LYS A 70 10.09 1.59 16.10
C LYS A 70 9.11 1.62 14.94
N VAL A 71 9.23 2.62 14.08
CA VAL A 71 8.49 2.75 12.83
C VAL A 71 9.47 2.63 11.69
N VAL A 72 9.21 1.71 10.78
CA VAL A 72 10.04 1.46 9.61
C VAL A 72 9.20 1.63 8.36
N LEU A 73 9.61 2.54 7.49
CA LEU A 73 9.12 2.63 6.12
C LEU A 73 10.18 2.05 5.20
N ILE A 74 9.82 1.03 4.44
CA ILE A 74 10.67 0.41 3.44
C ILE A 74 9.99 0.51 2.07
N GLY A 75 10.74 0.83 1.03
CA GLY A 75 10.22 0.85 -0.33
C GLY A 75 11.22 0.29 -1.33
N ASP A 76 10.74 -0.36 -2.37
CA ASP A 76 11.58 -0.77 -3.49
C ASP A 76 11.83 0.36 -4.49
N GLY A 77 12.75 0.12 -5.42
CA GLY A 77 13.17 1.12 -6.40
C GLY A 77 12.56 0.95 -7.80
N GLN A 78 11.75 -0.08 -8.05
CA GLN A 78 11.31 -0.40 -9.40
C GLN A 78 10.20 0.52 -9.91
N VAL A 79 10.43 1.08 -11.08
CA VAL A 79 9.47 1.81 -11.89
C VAL A 79 9.31 1.05 -13.20
N SER A 80 8.10 0.57 -13.46
CA SER A 80 7.76 -0.18 -14.65
C SER A 80 6.67 0.51 -15.46
N GLN A 81 6.81 0.47 -16.79
CA GLN A 81 5.77 0.87 -17.73
C GLN A 81 5.38 -0.36 -18.55
N GLY A 82 4.21 -0.92 -18.26
CA GLY A 82 3.87 -2.28 -18.68
C GLY A 82 4.96 -3.26 -18.23
N SER A 83 5.43 -4.10 -19.16
CA SER A 83 6.46 -5.11 -18.88
C SER A 83 7.90 -4.57 -18.85
N MET A 84 8.13 -3.29 -19.16
CA MET A 84 9.48 -2.71 -19.22
C MET A 84 9.85 -2.04 -17.90
N ILE A 85 11.03 -2.35 -17.36
CA ILE A 85 11.63 -1.60 -16.25
C ILE A 85 12.21 -0.30 -16.81
N VAL A 86 11.63 0.83 -16.40
CA VAL A 86 12.08 2.17 -16.77
C VAL A 86 13.21 2.64 -15.85
N LYS A 87 13.09 2.37 -14.55
CA LYS A 87 14.10 2.73 -13.55
C LYS A 87 14.11 1.71 -12.42
N PRO A 88 15.26 1.12 -12.06
CA PRO A 88 15.33 0.10 -11.01
C PRO A 88 15.59 0.66 -9.59
N ASN A 89 15.88 1.96 -9.46
CA ASN A 89 16.38 2.58 -8.22
C ASN A 89 15.72 3.93 -7.90
N ALA A 90 14.41 4.06 -8.11
CA ALA A 90 13.67 5.23 -7.65
C ALA A 90 13.75 5.38 -6.12
N LYS A 91 13.83 6.62 -5.64
CA LYS A 91 13.82 6.95 -4.21
C LYS A 91 12.52 7.61 -3.83
N LYS A 92 11.55 6.81 -3.41
CA LYS A 92 10.18 7.28 -3.11
C LYS A 92 9.83 7.29 -1.64
N VAL A 93 10.72 6.80 -0.78
CA VAL A 93 10.64 6.92 0.68
C VAL A 93 11.59 8.03 1.14
N ARG A 94 11.15 8.86 2.09
CA ARG A 94 11.92 9.98 2.66
C ARG A 94 11.34 10.44 3.99
N LYS A 95 12.08 11.29 4.69
CA LYS A 95 11.55 12.10 5.79
C LYS A 95 10.92 13.38 5.25
N ILE A 96 9.81 13.80 5.86
CA ILE A 96 9.12 15.06 5.56
C ILE A 96 8.84 15.78 6.88
N GLY A 97 8.96 17.11 6.91
CA GLY A 97 8.79 17.88 8.16
C GLY A 97 9.62 17.36 9.35
N GLU A 98 9.16 17.67 10.56
CA GLU A 98 9.77 17.16 11.80
C GLU A 98 9.07 15.89 12.28
N GLY A 99 9.82 14.79 12.38
CA GLY A 99 9.31 13.55 12.98
C GLY A 99 8.28 12.80 12.13
N VAL A 100 8.24 13.01 10.80
CA VAL A 100 7.38 12.26 9.88
C VAL A 100 8.22 11.57 8.80
N VAL A 101 7.89 10.32 8.50
CA VAL A 101 8.39 9.57 7.34
C VAL A 101 7.25 9.37 6.37
N ALA A 102 7.56 9.45 5.08
CA ALA A 102 6.57 9.34 4.03
C ALA A 102 7.12 8.62 2.81
N GLY A 103 6.24 7.90 2.13
CA GLY A 103 6.48 7.37 0.81
C GLY A 103 5.25 7.45 -0.06
N PHE A 104 5.43 7.28 -1.37
CA PHE A 104 4.32 7.27 -2.32
C PHE A 104 4.43 6.21 -3.40
N ALA A 105 3.29 5.70 -3.84
CA ALA A 105 3.13 4.85 -5.01
C ALA A 105 2.33 5.60 -6.09
N GLY A 106 2.57 5.32 -7.36
CA GLY A 106 2.02 6.01 -8.53
C GLY A 106 3.03 6.84 -9.32
N SER A 107 2.54 7.79 -10.12
CA SER A 107 3.35 8.74 -10.89
C SER A 107 4.31 9.54 -9.99
N ALA A 108 5.53 9.78 -10.47
CA ALA A 108 6.51 10.58 -9.74
C ALA A 108 6.07 12.04 -9.56
N ALA A 109 5.45 12.63 -10.59
CA ALA A 109 4.98 14.01 -10.54
C ALA A 109 3.84 14.16 -9.52
N ASP A 110 2.89 13.23 -9.54
CA ASP A 110 1.72 13.21 -8.67
C ASP A 110 2.15 13.06 -7.21
N GLY A 111 2.97 12.05 -6.91
CA GLY A 111 3.40 11.78 -5.55
C GLY A 111 4.25 12.89 -4.95
N MET A 112 5.16 13.50 -5.73
CA MET A 112 5.92 14.67 -5.30
C MET A 112 5.01 15.86 -4.99
N SER A 113 4.05 16.15 -5.89
CA SER A 113 3.08 17.23 -5.71
C SER A 113 2.23 17.05 -4.44
N LEU A 114 1.88 15.81 -4.11
CA LEU A 114 1.12 15.47 -2.90
C LEU A 114 1.96 15.58 -1.64
N LEU A 115 3.23 15.15 -1.67
CA LEU A 115 4.14 15.29 -0.55
C LEU A 115 4.39 16.77 -0.22
N GLU A 116 4.66 17.61 -1.21
CA GLU A 116 4.84 19.06 -1.03
C GLU A 116 3.61 19.69 -0.37
N ARG A 117 2.40 19.25 -0.74
CA ARG A 117 1.15 19.72 -0.13
C ARG A 117 0.97 19.21 1.29
N LEU A 118 1.33 17.96 1.55
CA LEU A 118 1.30 17.42 2.90
C LEU A 118 2.28 18.16 3.81
N GLU A 119 3.49 18.49 3.32
CA GLU A 119 4.47 19.30 4.06
C GLU A 119 3.90 20.66 4.45
N MET A 120 3.26 21.38 3.52
CA MET A 120 2.56 22.63 3.85
C MET A 120 1.49 22.43 4.94
N LYS A 121 0.73 21.33 4.90
CA LYS A 121 -0.27 21.02 5.94
C LYS A 121 0.35 20.64 7.29
N LEU A 122 1.53 20.03 7.29
CA LEU A 122 2.28 19.75 8.52
C LEU A 122 2.85 21.03 9.15
N GLU A 123 3.26 22.01 8.33
CA GLU A 123 3.67 23.34 8.81
C GLU A 123 2.49 24.12 9.42
N GLU A 124 1.31 24.06 8.79
CA GLU A 124 0.08 24.67 9.33
C GLU A 124 -0.39 23.99 10.64
N HIS A 125 -0.10 22.69 10.80
CA HIS A 125 -0.54 21.87 11.94
C HIS A 125 0.60 21.03 12.55
N PRO A 126 1.58 21.68 13.23
CA PRO A 126 2.75 20.98 13.77
C PRO A 126 2.37 19.86 14.75
N GLY A 127 2.97 18.69 14.55
CA GLY A 127 2.75 17.51 15.40
C GLY A 127 1.37 16.85 15.26
N GLN A 128 0.55 17.26 14.30
CA GLN A 128 -0.81 16.71 14.10
C GLN A 128 -0.94 16.04 12.72
N LEU A 129 -0.23 14.93 12.49
CA LEU A 129 -0.23 14.22 11.20
C LEU A 129 -1.63 13.87 10.71
N MET A 130 -2.49 13.32 11.59
CA MET A 130 -3.87 12.97 11.25
C MET A 130 -4.65 14.18 10.74
N ARG A 131 -4.51 15.33 11.41
CA ARG A 131 -5.19 16.56 11.00
C ARG A 131 -4.66 17.06 9.67
N ALA A 132 -3.35 17.11 9.49
CA ALA A 132 -2.72 17.52 8.24
C ALA A 132 -3.17 16.64 7.05
N ALA A 133 -3.24 15.31 7.24
CA ALA A 133 -3.71 14.37 6.23
C ALA A 133 -5.19 14.57 5.89
N VAL A 134 -6.05 14.80 6.88
CA VAL A 134 -7.48 15.07 6.66
C VAL A 134 -7.69 16.40 5.92
N GLU A 135 -6.95 17.45 6.27
CA GLU A 135 -7.03 18.74 5.56
C GLU A 135 -6.51 18.63 4.12
N LEU A 136 -5.45 17.86 3.87
CA LEU A 136 -5.00 17.52 2.52
C LEU A 136 -6.10 16.79 1.74
N ALA A 137 -6.73 15.78 2.34
CA ALA A 137 -7.81 15.01 1.70
C ALA A 137 -9.02 15.89 1.36
N LYS A 138 -9.38 16.84 2.23
CA LYS A 138 -10.44 17.84 1.95
C LYS A 138 -10.04 18.74 0.78
N GLN A 139 -8.83 19.28 0.79
CA GLN A 139 -8.31 20.12 -0.30
C GLN A 139 -8.32 19.37 -1.64
N TRP A 140 -7.93 18.09 -1.61
CA TRP A 140 -7.93 17.22 -2.79
C TRP A 140 -9.32 17.09 -3.41
N ARG A 141 -10.36 16.86 -2.59
CA ARG A 141 -11.73 16.77 -3.09
C ARG A 141 -12.24 18.10 -3.65
N GLN A 142 -11.75 19.23 -3.17
CA GLN A 142 -12.17 20.55 -3.64
C GLN A 142 -11.47 20.97 -4.93
N ASP A 143 -10.18 20.66 -5.09
CA ASP A 143 -9.37 21.07 -6.23
C ASP A 143 -9.59 20.16 -7.45
N LYS A 144 -10.05 20.75 -8.56
CA LYS A 144 -10.27 20.04 -9.83
C LYS A 144 -8.99 19.43 -10.39
N ALA A 145 -7.83 20.04 -10.18
CA ALA A 145 -6.55 19.55 -10.68
C ALA A 145 -6.09 18.30 -9.92
N LEU A 146 -6.34 18.24 -8.62
CA LEU A 146 -5.89 17.12 -7.78
C LEU A 146 -6.68 15.83 -8.06
N ARG A 147 -7.95 15.91 -8.47
CA ARG A 147 -8.79 14.73 -8.74
C ARG A 147 -8.27 13.78 -9.83
N PHE A 148 -7.29 14.21 -10.63
CA PHE A 148 -6.67 13.36 -11.65
C PHE A 148 -5.42 12.63 -11.16
N LEU A 149 -4.91 12.98 -9.98
CA LEU A 149 -3.74 12.34 -9.40
C LEU A 149 -4.09 10.93 -8.96
N GLN A 150 -3.31 9.96 -9.41
CA GLN A 150 -3.53 8.53 -9.13
C GLN A 150 -2.55 7.98 -8.09
N ALA A 151 -1.77 8.85 -7.46
CA ALA A 151 -0.80 8.45 -6.46
C ALA A 151 -1.45 8.20 -5.08
N GLU A 152 -0.83 7.31 -4.32
CA GLU A 152 -1.15 7.01 -2.94
C GLU A 152 0.05 7.40 -2.07
N LEU A 153 -0.21 8.00 -0.92
CA LEU A 153 0.79 8.26 0.11
C LEU A 153 0.68 7.22 1.23
N LEU A 154 1.82 6.82 1.77
CA LEU A 154 1.94 6.10 3.04
C LEU A 154 2.83 6.93 3.95
N VAL A 155 2.25 7.45 5.02
CA VAL A 155 2.91 8.39 5.93
C VAL A 155 2.82 7.91 7.36
N ALA A 156 3.84 8.17 8.17
CA ALA A 156 3.85 7.80 9.56
C ALA A 156 4.64 8.78 10.40
N ASP A 157 4.15 9.06 11.61
CA ASP A 157 4.88 9.76 12.65
C ASP A 157 5.12 8.81 13.85
N SER A 158 5.50 9.38 14.98
CA SER A 158 5.75 8.61 16.19
C SER A 158 4.53 7.83 16.73
N THR A 159 3.30 8.24 16.39
CA THR A 159 2.05 7.71 16.97
C THR A 159 1.12 7.05 15.96
N THR A 160 1.12 7.52 14.71
CA THR A 160 0.07 7.27 13.72
C THR A 160 0.70 6.85 12.39
N THR A 161 0.02 5.97 11.67
CA THR A 161 0.39 5.55 10.31
C THR A 161 -0.83 5.68 9.41
N LEU A 162 -0.72 6.38 8.28
CA LEU A 162 -1.85 6.69 7.41
C LEU A 162 -1.54 6.37 5.96
N THR A 163 -2.52 5.85 5.25
CA THR A 163 -2.58 5.95 3.79
C THR A 163 -3.49 7.09 3.38
N VAL A 164 -3.03 7.90 2.43
CA VAL A 164 -3.82 8.98 1.83
C VAL A 164 -3.94 8.72 0.32
N SER A 165 -5.16 8.57 -0.19
CA SER A 165 -5.41 8.15 -1.57
C SER A 165 -5.90 9.29 -2.48
N GLY A 166 -5.78 9.04 -3.79
CA GLY A 166 -6.35 9.79 -4.92
C GLY A 166 -7.78 10.33 -4.73
N ASN A 167 -8.61 9.57 -4.00
CA ASN A 167 -10.03 9.85 -3.82
C ASN A 167 -10.31 10.66 -2.54
N GLY A 168 -9.25 11.09 -1.85
CA GLY A 168 -9.33 11.80 -0.58
C GLY A 168 -9.73 10.91 0.58
N ASP A 169 -9.32 9.64 0.57
CA ASP A 169 -9.49 8.73 1.70
C ASP A 169 -8.25 8.77 2.59
N VAL A 170 -8.46 8.76 3.91
CA VAL A 170 -7.42 8.69 4.93
C VAL A 170 -7.71 7.47 5.79
N LEU A 171 -6.80 6.49 5.79
CA LEU A 171 -7.01 5.21 6.47
C LEU A 171 -5.82 4.89 7.37
N GLU A 172 -6.10 4.39 8.57
CA GLU A 172 -5.12 3.92 9.55
C GLU A 172 -5.19 2.40 9.68
N PRO A 173 -4.05 1.67 9.70
CA PRO A 173 -4.06 0.22 9.92
C PRO A 173 -4.37 -0.10 11.39
N HIS A 174 -5.16 -1.13 11.63
CA HIS A 174 -5.48 -1.59 12.98
C HIS A 174 -4.32 -2.31 13.69
N ASP A 175 -3.37 -2.84 12.93
CA ASP A 175 -2.30 -3.72 13.40
C ASP A 175 -0.90 -3.14 13.19
N GLY A 176 -0.80 -1.84 12.87
CA GLY A 176 0.49 -1.16 12.68
C GLY A 176 1.26 -1.59 11.42
N VAL A 177 0.65 -2.37 10.53
CA VAL A 177 1.23 -2.82 9.27
C VAL A 177 0.37 -2.32 8.10
N MET A 178 1.00 -1.63 7.15
CA MET A 178 0.31 -1.06 5.99
C MET A 178 1.25 -0.98 4.80
N ALA A 179 0.75 -1.24 3.59
CA ALA A 179 1.54 -1.05 2.37
C ALA A 179 0.71 -0.45 1.25
N ILE A 180 1.41 0.15 0.29
CA ILE A 180 0.87 0.68 -0.95
C ILE A 180 1.68 0.15 -2.14
N GLY A 181 1.10 0.25 -3.33
CA GLY A 181 1.75 -0.13 -4.59
C GLY A 181 1.57 -1.59 -5.01
N SER A 182 2.22 -1.95 -6.11
CA SER A 182 1.97 -3.19 -6.88
C SER A 182 2.18 -4.48 -6.07
N GLY A 183 3.18 -4.52 -5.20
CA GLY A 183 3.50 -5.64 -4.32
C GLY A 183 2.95 -5.49 -2.90
N GLY A 184 2.15 -4.46 -2.62
CA GLY A 184 1.73 -4.10 -1.25
C GLY A 184 0.97 -5.22 -0.54
N ALA A 185 0.08 -5.94 -1.24
CA ALA A 185 -0.67 -7.05 -0.66
C ALA A 185 0.23 -8.20 -0.18
N PHE A 186 1.27 -8.54 -0.95
CA PHE A 186 2.25 -9.56 -0.56
C PHE A 186 3.08 -9.09 0.64
N ALA A 187 3.50 -7.82 0.63
CA ALA A 187 4.28 -7.23 1.70
C ALA A 187 3.51 -7.21 3.04
N VAL A 188 2.24 -6.78 3.02
CA VAL A 188 1.38 -6.76 4.22
C VAL A 188 1.12 -8.16 4.75
N ALA A 189 0.76 -9.10 3.87
CA ALA A 189 0.51 -10.48 4.28
C ALA A 189 1.75 -11.11 4.94
N ALA A 190 2.93 -10.91 4.35
CA ALA A 190 4.19 -11.40 4.91
C ALA A 190 4.54 -10.71 6.23
N ALA A 191 4.43 -9.38 6.31
CA ALA A 191 4.73 -8.64 7.53
C ALA A 191 3.81 -9.03 8.69
N ARG A 192 2.50 -9.20 8.42
CA ARG A 192 1.53 -9.69 9.41
C ARG A 192 1.87 -11.08 9.93
N ALA A 193 2.27 -11.99 9.04
CA ALA A 193 2.69 -13.33 9.47
C ALA A 193 3.97 -13.33 10.32
N LEU A 194 4.79 -12.27 10.25
CA LEU A 194 6.05 -12.14 10.95
C LEU A 194 5.96 -11.27 12.23
N ILE A 195 4.83 -10.56 12.45
CA ILE A 195 4.71 -9.58 13.53
C ILE A 195 4.83 -10.22 14.92
N ASP A 196 4.25 -11.41 15.09
CA ASP A 196 4.22 -12.17 16.34
C ASP A 196 5.39 -13.15 16.49
N VAL A 197 6.29 -13.20 15.50
CA VAL A 197 7.47 -14.08 15.57
C VAL A 197 8.46 -13.51 16.60
N PRO A 198 8.91 -14.32 17.57
CA PRO A 198 9.92 -13.89 18.54
C PRO A 198 11.21 -13.39 17.88
N ASP A 199 11.91 -12.46 18.54
CA ASP A 199 13.22 -11.92 18.12
C ASP A 199 13.24 -11.16 16.77
N MET A 200 12.05 -10.82 16.24
CA MET A 200 11.88 -10.01 15.04
C MET A 200 11.54 -8.56 15.38
N ASP A 201 12.47 -7.63 15.12
CA ASP A 201 12.21 -6.19 15.22
C ASP A 201 11.52 -5.67 13.95
N ALA A 202 10.99 -4.44 14.01
CA ALA A 202 10.27 -3.82 12.89
C ALA A 202 11.06 -3.84 11.58
N GLU A 203 12.38 -3.65 11.64
CA GLU A 203 13.25 -3.58 10.46
C GLU A 203 13.51 -4.94 9.84
N LYS A 204 13.74 -6.00 10.65
CA LYS A 204 13.83 -7.37 10.15
C LYS A 204 12.51 -7.82 9.52
N ILE A 205 11.38 -7.48 10.12
CA ILE A 205 10.05 -7.79 9.59
C ILE A 205 9.86 -7.11 8.24
N ALA A 206 10.05 -5.80 8.19
CA ALA A 206 9.92 -5.00 6.98
C ALA A 206 10.82 -5.52 5.84
N SER A 207 12.10 -5.78 6.14
CA SER A 207 13.06 -6.30 5.17
C SER A 207 12.68 -7.69 4.63
N LYS A 208 12.29 -8.61 5.52
CA LYS A 208 11.91 -9.98 5.13
C LYS A 208 10.59 -9.99 4.35
N ALA A 209 9.63 -9.17 4.75
CA ALA A 209 8.34 -9.04 4.06
C ALA A 209 8.50 -8.45 2.65
N MET A 210 9.31 -7.39 2.50
CA MET A 210 9.61 -6.81 1.19
C MET A 210 10.39 -7.77 0.29
N LYS A 211 11.29 -8.58 0.87
CA LYS A 211 11.97 -9.63 0.13
C LYS A 211 10.97 -10.63 -0.46
N ILE A 212 10.01 -11.11 0.33
CA ILE A 212 8.94 -11.99 -0.15
C ILE A 212 8.11 -11.30 -1.23
N ALA A 213 7.74 -10.02 -1.04
CA ALA A 213 7.00 -9.27 -2.03
C ALA A 213 7.75 -9.16 -3.37
N SER A 214 9.07 -8.96 -3.35
CA SER A 214 9.91 -8.90 -4.55
C SER A 214 10.08 -10.25 -5.26
N ASP A 215 9.97 -11.36 -4.54
CA ASP A 215 10.03 -12.69 -5.13
C ASP A 215 8.69 -13.08 -5.78
N MET A 216 7.58 -12.45 -5.38
CA MET A 216 6.22 -12.72 -5.87
C MET A 216 5.72 -11.72 -6.92
N CYS A 217 6.08 -10.44 -6.81
CA CYS A 217 5.58 -9.38 -7.67
C CYS A 217 6.61 -8.95 -8.72
N VAL A 218 6.28 -9.13 -10.00
CA VAL A 218 7.14 -8.72 -11.14
C VAL A 218 7.42 -7.21 -11.19
N TYR A 219 6.65 -6.40 -10.46
CA TYR A 219 6.78 -4.95 -10.37
C TYR A 219 7.44 -4.48 -9.06
N THR A 220 8.12 -5.36 -8.34
CA THR A 220 8.82 -5.05 -7.08
C THR A 220 10.18 -5.73 -7.10
N ASN A 221 11.26 -4.97 -6.88
CA ASN A 221 12.61 -5.54 -6.90
C ASN A 221 13.26 -5.60 -5.50
N ASN A 222 14.50 -6.07 -5.47
CA ASN A 222 15.32 -6.21 -4.26
C ASN A 222 16.13 -4.96 -3.88
N ASN A 223 15.86 -3.81 -4.53
CA ASN A 223 16.59 -2.58 -4.26
C ASN A 223 15.81 -1.71 -3.28
N PHE A 224 16.02 -1.98 -2.00
CA PHE A 224 15.24 -1.37 -0.93
C PHE A 224 15.88 -0.09 -0.38
N LEU A 225 15.02 0.86 -0.03
CA LEU A 225 15.33 2.04 0.75
C LEU A 225 14.55 1.96 2.05
N ILE A 226 15.21 2.21 3.17
CA ILE A 226 14.65 2.07 4.50
C ILE A 226 14.80 3.41 5.22
N GLU A 227 13.68 3.92 5.74
CA GLU A 227 13.64 5.02 6.69
C GLU A 227 13.16 4.49 8.04
N VAL A 228 13.92 4.81 9.08
CA VAL A 228 13.66 4.38 10.44
C VAL A 228 13.39 5.59 11.31
N MET A 229 12.34 5.48 12.12
CA MET A 229 12.02 6.42 13.18
C MET A 229 11.91 5.67 14.51
N ASN A 230 12.74 6.07 15.46
CA ASN A 230 12.65 5.60 16.82
C ASN A 230 11.64 6.46 17.57
N VAL A 231 10.65 5.83 18.16
CA VAL A 231 9.62 6.46 18.98
C VAL A 231 10.14 6.47 20.42
N PRO A 232 10.34 7.65 21.02
CA PRO A 232 10.68 7.71 22.44
C PRO A 232 9.60 6.97 23.25
N PRO A 233 9.97 6.25 24.31
CA PRO A 233 8.96 5.71 25.22
C PRO A 233 8.07 6.88 25.67
N ALA A 234 6.75 6.71 25.56
CA ALA A 234 5.80 7.76 25.92
C ALA A 234 6.20 8.31 27.29
N SER A 235 6.62 9.57 27.35
CA SER A 235 6.87 10.22 28.62
C SER A 235 5.55 10.17 29.37
N ASP A 236 5.51 9.42 30.48
CA ASP A 236 4.41 9.39 31.44
C ASP A 236 4.01 10.85 31.72
N SER A 237 3.01 11.35 31.01
CA SER A 237 2.37 12.64 31.27
C SER A 237 1.67 12.64 32.64
N SER A 238 1.60 11.47 33.29
CA SER A 238 1.22 11.25 34.68
C SER A 238 2.33 11.57 35.70
N LYS A 239 3.62 11.56 35.33
CA LYS A 239 4.74 11.89 36.26
C LYS A 239 5.05 13.39 36.31
N GLN A 240 4.92 14.11 35.19
CA GLN A 240 5.13 15.56 35.17
C GLN A 240 4.08 16.34 35.99
N ALA A 241 2.85 15.82 36.12
CA ALA A 241 1.84 16.39 37.00
C ALA A 241 2.12 16.13 38.50
N ALA A 242 2.83 15.04 38.83
CA ALA A 242 3.19 14.71 40.21
C ALA A 242 4.33 15.60 40.73
N ASP A 243 5.33 15.89 39.91
CA ASP A 243 6.48 16.72 40.30
C ASP A 243 6.14 18.22 40.43
N LEU A 244 5.06 18.68 39.76
CA LEU A 244 4.53 20.03 39.91
C LEU A 244 3.65 20.20 41.17
N ASN A 245 3.04 19.13 41.68
CA ASN A 245 2.23 19.17 42.90
C ASN A 245 3.03 18.91 44.19
N SER A 246 4.21 18.29 44.11
CA SER A 246 5.12 18.14 45.25
C SER A 246 5.98 19.39 45.52
N SER A 247 6.07 20.31 44.55
CA SER A 247 6.83 21.56 44.67
C SER A 247 5.98 22.75 45.15
N SER A 248 4.65 22.67 45.08
CA SER A 248 3.73 23.73 45.56
C SER A 248 3.33 23.59 47.03
N THR A 249 3.50 22.42 47.65
CA THR A 249 3.14 22.16 49.05
C THR A 249 4.24 22.49 50.07
N ALA A 250 5.46 22.81 49.62
CA ALA A 250 6.58 23.15 50.50
C ALA A 250 6.73 24.65 50.83
N ALA A 251 5.96 25.54 50.20
CA ALA A 251 6.15 27.00 50.32
C ALA A 251 5.18 27.73 51.28
N ALA A 252 4.27 27.02 51.97
CA ALA A 252 3.17 27.65 52.74
C ALA A 252 3.28 27.53 54.27
N ALA A 253 4.46 27.25 54.83
CA ALA A 253 4.62 27.09 56.28
C ALA A 253 5.89 27.76 56.83
N ALA A 254 5.96 29.09 56.80
CA ALA A 254 6.85 29.86 57.68
C ALA A 254 6.50 31.37 57.70
N THR A 255 5.61 31.78 58.60
CA THR A 255 5.55 33.16 59.09
C THR A 255 5.61 33.12 60.61
N PRO A 256 6.69 33.59 61.27
CA PRO A 256 6.64 33.85 62.69
C PRO A 256 6.02 35.24 62.92
N VAL A 257 4.95 35.26 63.71
CA VAL A 257 4.39 36.45 64.34
C VAL A 257 5.34 36.84 65.48
N SER A 258 5.84 38.07 65.49
CA SER A 258 6.50 38.67 66.66
C SER A 258 5.78 39.95 67.06
N ALA A 259 5.46 40.02 68.36
CA ALA A 259 4.91 41.15 69.10
C ALA A 259 5.96 42.24 69.36
#